data_AF-A0A7V0Z4Q4-F1
#
_entry.id   AF-A0A7V0Z4Q4-F1
#
_cell.length_a   1.000
_cell.length_b   1.000
_cell.length_c   1.000
_cell.angle_alpha   90.00
_cell.angle_beta   90.00
_cell.angle_gamma   90.00
#
_symmetry.space_group_name_H-M   'P 1'
#
loop_
_entity.id
_entity.type
_entity.pdbx_description
1 polymer ?
#
loop_
_entity_poly.entity_id
_entity_poly.type
_entity_poly.pdbx_seq_one_letter_code
_entity_poly.pdbx_strand_id
1 'polypeptide(L)'
;MKIVPLPVDIAIGGAIQDFGIKDSIGYKIIASHTWNLQMIVSKNLIVFEPMAGFGFEGTRVHFTYEFEYEIPDTLNLGNKIKMKKNVDVELTAQNSYRAILGATFKLGIFFLHYDYNFVPHYQTHNLIAGFTIR
;
A
#
# COMPACT_ATOMS: atom_id res chain seq x y z
N MET A 1 -43.42 -14.15 13.54
CA MET A 1 -42.71 -12.90 13.23
C MET A 1 -41.83 -13.12 12.02
N LYS A 2 -42.06 -12.41 10.91
CA LYS A 2 -41.10 -12.42 9.78
C LYS A 2 -39.91 -11.54 10.18
N ILE A 3 -38.72 -12.13 10.30
CA ILE A 3 -37.47 -11.39 10.48
C ILE A 3 -37.21 -10.73 9.13
N VAL A 4 -37.44 -9.42 9.02
CA VAL A 4 -36.99 -8.65 7.87
C VAL A 4 -35.47 -8.56 7.97
N PRO A 5 -34.70 -9.09 7.00
CA PRO A 5 -33.25 -8.98 7.06
C PRO A 5 -32.87 -7.51 7.02
N LEU A 6 -32.26 -7.03 8.11
CA LEU A 6 -31.68 -5.69 8.19
C LEU A 6 -30.71 -5.49 7.01
N PRO A 7 -30.76 -4.34 6.30
CA PRO A 7 -29.98 -4.10 5.09
C PRO A 7 -28.49 -4.29 5.36
N VAL A 8 -27.83 -4.90 4.39
CA VAL A 8 -26.38 -5.13 4.37
C VAL A 8 -25.83 -4.25 3.25
N ASP A 9 -24.78 -3.50 3.56
CA ASP A 9 -24.11 -2.63 2.60
C ASP A 9 -22.95 -3.41 1.98
N ILE A 10 -22.84 -3.35 0.65
CA ILE A 10 -21.76 -3.98 -0.12
C ILE A 10 -21.06 -2.87 -0.91
N ALA A 11 -19.76 -2.75 -0.72
CA ALA A 11 -18.91 -1.82 -1.44
C ALA A 11 -17.84 -2.60 -2.21
N ILE A 12 -17.64 -2.23 -3.48
CA ILE A 12 -16.51 -2.68 -4.29
C ILE A 12 -15.73 -1.43 -4.67
N GLY A 13 -14.44 -1.42 -4.41
CA GLY A 13 -13.58 -0.27 -4.65
C GLY A 13 -12.17 -0.71 -4.99
N GLY A 14 -11.40 0.18 -5.60
CA GLY A 14 -10.01 -0.05 -5.93
C GLY A 14 -9.30 1.27 -6.13
N ALA A 15 -7.97 1.22 -6.08
CA ALA A 15 -7.09 2.35 -6.25
C ALA A 15 -5.88 1.93 -7.09
N ILE A 16 -5.37 2.88 -7.88
CA ILE A 16 -4.09 2.79 -8.56
C ILE A 16 -3.25 3.94 -8.03
N GLN A 17 -2.02 3.64 -7.64
CA GLN A 17 -1.08 4.60 -7.09
C GLN A 17 0.26 4.45 -7.80
N ASP A 18 0.69 5.56 -8.40
CA ASP A 18 2.04 5.72 -8.91
C ASP A 18 2.84 6.60 -7.96
N PHE A 19 3.98 6.09 -7.51
CA PHE A 19 4.93 6.83 -6.69
C PHE A 19 6.29 6.88 -7.38
N GLY A 20 7.00 7.99 -7.25
CA GLY A 20 8.36 8.07 -7.76
C GLY A 20 9.18 9.13 -7.07
N ILE A 21 10.45 8.82 -6.86
CA ILE A 21 11.44 9.75 -6.32
C ILE A 21 12.42 10.08 -7.43
N LYS A 22 12.66 11.38 -7.63
CA LYS A 22 13.67 11.90 -8.55
C LYS A 22 14.84 12.45 -7.76
N ASP A 23 16.04 12.31 -8.30
CA ASP A 23 17.23 13.02 -7.82
C ASP A 23 17.11 14.53 -8.10
N SER A 24 17.99 15.31 -7.47
CA SER A 24 18.31 16.71 -7.73
C SER A 24 18.56 17.05 -9.21
N ILE A 25 19.02 16.08 -10.01
CA ILE A 25 19.28 16.22 -11.46
C ILE A 25 18.08 15.74 -12.31
N GLY A 26 17.01 15.25 -11.68
CA GLY A 26 15.76 14.86 -12.34
C GLY A 26 15.65 13.39 -12.77
N TYR A 27 16.69 12.58 -12.54
CA TYR A 27 16.68 11.13 -12.81
C TYR A 27 15.79 10.39 -11.80
N LYS A 28 14.96 9.45 -12.28
CA LYS A 28 14.05 8.67 -11.43
C LYS A 28 14.83 7.54 -10.74
N ILE A 29 15.03 7.66 -9.43
CA ILE A 29 15.77 6.70 -8.61
C ILE A 29 14.84 5.57 -8.15
N ILE A 30 13.60 5.93 -7.80
CA ILE A 30 12.59 4.98 -7.33
C ILE A 30 11.32 5.18 -8.13
N ALA A 31 10.74 4.08 -8.61
CA ALA A 31 9.42 4.03 -9.21
C ALA A 31 8.63 2.94 -8.53
N SER A 32 7.43 3.24 -8.04
CA SER A 32 6.51 2.24 -7.53
C SER A 32 5.17 2.38 -8.23
N HIS A 33 4.61 1.26 -8.61
CA HIS A 33 3.26 1.13 -9.14
C HIS A 33 2.50 0.14 -8.27
N THR A 34 1.42 0.61 -7.65
CA THR A 34 0.56 -0.19 -6.79
C THR A 34 -0.86 -0.13 -7.30
N TRP A 35 -1.53 -1.28 -7.35
CA TRP A 35 -2.96 -1.37 -7.60
C TRP A 35 -3.61 -2.20 -6.51
N ASN A 36 -4.87 -1.88 -6.20
CA ASN A 36 -5.68 -2.71 -5.33
C ASN A 36 -7.14 -2.79 -5.83
N LEU A 37 -7.79 -3.88 -5.44
CA LEU A 37 -9.21 -4.12 -5.65
C LEU A 37 -9.74 -4.80 -4.39
N GLN A 38 -10.82 -4.28 -3.81
CA GLN A 38 -11.39 -4.79 -2.58
C GLN A 38 -12.91 -4.80 -2.63
N MET A 39 -13.49 -5.80 -1.98
CA MET A 39 -14.90 -5.90 -1.67
C MET A 39 -15.06 -5.86 -0.15
N ILE A 40 -15.95 -5.01 0.34
CA ILE A 40 -16.27 -4.87 1.76
C ILE A 40 -17.77 -5.03 1.93
N VAL A 41 -18.16 -5.80 2.92
CA VAL A 41 -19.52 -5.96 3.37
C VAL A 41 -19.61 -5.39 4.79
N SER A 42 -20.55 -4.48 5.02
CA SER A 42 -20.77 -3.89 6.33
C SER A 42 -22.26 -3.88 6.70
N LYS A 43 -22.52 -3.68 7.98
CA LYS A 43 -23.89 -3.59 8.48
C LYS A 43 -24.01 -2.53 9.54
N ASN A 44 -24.80 -1.51 9.27
CA ASN A 44 -25.00 -0.43 10.24
C ASN A 44 -25.96 -0.87 11.37
N LEU A 45 -25.44 -0.97 12.60
CA LEU A 45 -26.17 -1.23 13.84
C LEU A 45 -26.23 0.05 14.69
N ILE A 46 -26.89 1.08 14.14
CA ILE A 46 -27.12 2.41 14.74
C ILE A 46 -25.82 3.20 14.97
N VAL A 47 -25.04 2.81 15.97
CA VAL A 47 -23.76 3.45 16.34
C VAL A 47 -22.56 2.58 16.01
N PHE A 48 -22.77 1.29 15.75
CA PHE A 48 -21.70 0.34 15.48
C PHE A 48 -21.89 -0.28 14.11
N GLU A 49 -20.87 -0.27 13.27
CA GLU A 49 -20.91 -0.83 11.94
C GLU A 49 -19.76 -1.81 11.76
N PRO A 50 -19.96 -3.10 12.09
CA PRO A 50 -18.98 -4.13 11.79
C PRO A 50 -18.86 -4.30 10.28
N MET A 51 -17.65 -4.63 9.85
CA MET A 51 -17.34 -4.89 8.45
C MET A 51 -16.34 -6.03 8.30
N ALA A 52 -16.50 -6.73 7.18
CA ALA A 52 -15.57 -7.73 6.72
C ALA A 52 -15.37 -7.54 5.23
N GLY A 53 -14.16 -7.80 4.75
CA GLY A 53 -13.84 -7.63 3.35
C GLY A 53 -12.72 -8.55 2.90
N PHE A 54 -12.57 -8.61 1.59
CA PHE A 54 -11.49 -9.29 0.94
C PHE A 54 -11.04 -8.48 -0.27
N GLY A 55 -9.75 -8.49 -0.55
CA GLY A 55 -9.19 -7.75 -1.66
C GLY A 55 -7.91 -8.38 -2.18
N PHE A 56 -7.50 -7.88 -3.34
CA PHE A 56 -6.26 -8.19 -4.00
C PHE A 56 -5.44 -6.91 -4.12
N GLU A 57 -4.13 -7.05 -3.97
CA GLU A 57 -3.19 -5.95 -4.10
C GLU A 57 -1.98 -6.44 -4.90
N GLY A 58 -1.41 -5.56 -5.71
CA GLY A 58 -0.17 -5.83 -6.41
C GLY A 58 0.69 -4.58 -6.37
N THR A 59 1.95 -4.74 -5.95
CA THR A 59 2.93 -3.65 -5.92
C THR A 59 4.18 -4.08 -6.67
N ARG A 60 4.63 -3.23 -7.58
CA ARG A 60 5.94 -3.31 -8.25
C ARG A 60 6.75 -2.11 -7.86
N VAL A 61 8.01 -2.32 -7.49
CA VAL A 61 8.95 -1.26 -7.16
C VAL A 61 10.23 -1.47 -7.96
N HIS A 62 10.62 -0.45 -8.72
CA HIS A 62 11.88 -0.39 -9.43
C HIS A 62 12.81 0.59 -8.72
N PHE A 63 14.02 0.14 -8.41
CA PHE A 63 15.11 0.93 -7.87
C PHE A 63 16.25 0.95 -8.88
N THR A 64 16.72 2.15 -9.22
CA THR A 64 17.95 2.33 -9.99
C THR A 64 18.97 2.99 -9.09
N TYR A 65 20.09 2.32 -8.81
CA TYR A 65 21.20 2.91 -8.07
C TYR A 65 22.49 2.87 -8.90
N GLU A 66 23.27 3.95 -8.80
CA GLU A 66 24.58 4.05 -9.43
C GLU A 66 25.66 3.66 -8.42
N PHE A 67 26.36 2.55 -8.68
CA PHE A 67 27.46 2.07 -7.86
C PHE A 67 28.78 2.57 -8.44
N GLU A 68 29.52 3.37 -7.66
CA GLU A 68 30.88 3.76 -8.00
C GLU A 68 31.89 2.80 -7.34
N TYR A 69 32.76 2.18 -8.14
CA TYR A 69 33.86 1.35 -7.64
C TYR A 69 35.18 1.69 -8.31
N GLU A 70 36.27 1.54 -7.56
CA GLU A 70 37.62 1.82 -8.03
C GLU A 70 38.30 0.52 -8.45
N ILE A 71 38.79 0.45 -9.68
CA ILE A 71 39.66 -0.63 -10.16
C ILE A 71 41.07 -0.09 -10.41
N PRO A 72 42.13 -0.88 -10.13
CA PRO A 72 43.50 -0.49 -10.43
C PRO A 72 43.70 -0.36 -11.94
N ASP A 73 44.29 0.76 -12.37
CA ASP A 73 44.62 1.03 -13.78
C ASP A 73 45.71 0.06 -14.26
N THR A 74 45.39 -0.78 -15.25
CA THR A 74 46.34 -1.73 -15.85
C THR A 74 47.33 -1.06 -16.80
N LEU A 75 47.10 0.20 -17.19
CA LEU A 75 47.98 0.97 -18.08
C LEU A 75 48.92 1.93 -17.31
N ASN A 76 48.54 2.37 -16.11
CA ASN A 76 49.39 3.17 -15.20
C ASN A 76 49.45 2.56 -13.80
N LEU A 77 50.53 1.84 -13.49
CA LEU A 77 50.77 1.29 -12.15
C LEU A 77 50.72 2.39 -11.08
N GLY A 78 49.73 2.30 -10.19
CA GLY A 78 49.56 3.21 -9.04
C GLY A 78 48.32 4.10 -9.10
N ASN A 79 47.67 4.20 -10.27
CA ASN A 79 46.42 4.96 -10.41
C ASN A 79 45.19 4.05 -10.27
N LYS A 80 44.09 4.63 -9.78
CA LYS A 80 42.79 3.97 -9.70
C LYS A 80 41.82 4.63 -10.67
N ILE A 81 41.08 3.82 -11.42
CA ILE A 81 40.00 4.26 -12.31
C ILE A 81 38.68 4.13 -11.55
N LYS A 82 37.92 5.23 -11.46
CA LYS A 82 36.55 5.21 -10.96
C LYS A 82 35.63 4.74 -12.08
N MET A 83 34.96 3.62 -11.88
CA MET A 83 33.90 3.16 -12.77
C MET A 83 32.54 3.31 -12.10
N LYS A 84 31.57 3.75 -12.88
CA LYS A 84 30.17 3.84 -12.46
C LYS A 84 29.38 2.72 -13.13
N LYS A 85 28.58 1.99 -12.35
CA LYS A 85 27.70 0.94 -12.87
C LYS A 85 26.29 1.16 -12.36
N ASN A 86 25.35 1.26 -13.29
CA ASN A 86 23.93 1.29 -12.98
C ASN A 86 23.45 -0.12 -12.65
N VAL A 87 22.76 -0.26 -11.52
CA VAL A 87 22.12 -1.50 -11.11
C VAL A 87 20.63 -1.23 -10.98
N ASP A 88 19.85 -1.97 -11.78
CA ASP A 88 18.40 -1.95 -11.74
C ASP A 88 17.89 -3.14 -10.94
N VAL A 89 17.14 -2.85 -9.88
CA VAL A 89 16.51 -3.86 -9.01
C VAL A 89 15.00 -3.71 -9.11
N GLU A 90 14.32 -4.77 -9.54
CA GLU A 90 12.86 -4.85 -9.53
C GLU A 90 12.40 -5.74 -8.38
N LEU A 91 11.63 -5.16 -7.45
CA LEU A 91 10.94 -5.87 -6.39
C LEU A 91 9.46 -5.98 -6.75
N THR A 92 8.98 -7.20 -6.93
CA THR A 92 7.54 -7.48 -7.05
C THR A 92 7.04 -8.01 -5.71
N ALA A 93 6.03 -7.36 -5.14
CA ALA A 93 5.40 -7.84 -3.92
C ALA A 93 4.71 -9.19 -4.16
N GLN A 94 4.94 -10.15 -3.27
CA GLN A 94 4.31 -11.49 -3.31
C GLN A 94 2.92 -11.52 -2.66
N ASN A 95 2.52 -10.45 -1.99
CA ASN A 95 1.20 -10.36 -1.37
C ASN A 95 0.16 -10.08 -2.43
N SER A 96 -0.65 -11.09 -2.75
CA SER A 96 -1.72 -10.98 -3.74
C SER A 96 -3.10 -10.83 -3.11
N TYR A 97 -3.29 -11.21 -1.84
CA TYR A 97 -4.59 -11.18 -1.18
C TYR A 97 -4.55 -10.53 0.20
N ARG A 98 -5.69 -9.95 0.58
CA ARG A 98 -5.90 -9.20 1.81
C ARG A 98 -7.29 -9.52 2.35
N ALA A 99 -7.40 -9.99 3.59
CA ALA A 99 -8.67 -10.04 4.29
C ALA A 99 -8.76 -8.87 5.26
N ILE A 100 -9.95 -8.29 5.40
CA ILE A 100 -10.20 -7.09 6.20
C ILE A 100 -11.26 -7.44 7.24
N LEU A 101 -10.99 -7.16 8.51
CA LEU A 101 -12.00 -7.15 9.56
C LEU A 101 -11.92 -5.83 10.29
N GLY A 102 -13.06 -5.17 10.47
CA GLY A 102 -13.08 -3.86 11.09
C GLY A 102 -14.43 -3.50 11.65
N ALA A 103 -14.48 -2.32 12.23
CA ALA A 103 -15.73 -1.70 12.62
C ALA A 103 -15.62 -0.18 12.63
N THR A 104 -16.76 0.48 12.38
CA THR A 104 -16.90 1.93 12.57
C THR A 104 -17.85 2.20 13.73
N PHE A 105 -17.43 3.05 14.66
CA PHE A 105 -18.28 3.66 15.66
C PHE A 105 -18.70 5.06 15.20
N LYS A 106 -20.00 5.31 15.10
CA LYS A 106 -20.60 6.59 14.70
C LYS A 106 -21.15 7.29 15.94
N LEU A 107 -20.52 8.39 16.33
CA LEU A 107 -20.83 9.21 17.51
C LEU A 107 -21.38 10.58 17.05
N GLY A 108 -22.55 10.58 16.42
CA GLY A 108 -23.16 11.78 15.86
C GLY A 108 -22.33 12.34 14.70
N ILE A 109 -21.70 13.50 14.91
CA ILE A 109 -20.81 14.12 13.92
C ILE A 109 -19.43 13.46 13.87
N PHE A 110 -19.02 12.71 14.90
CA PHE A 110 -17.72 12.05 14.93
C PHE A 110 -17.84 10.59 14.51
N PHE A 111 -16.78 10.03 13.95
CA PHE A 111 -16.66 8.60 13.76
C PHE A 111 -15.25 8.11 14.09
N LEU A 112 -15.18 6.89 14.60
CA LEU A 112 -13.95 6.15 14.82
C LEU A 112 -14.02 4.88 13.98
N HIS A 113 -13.13 4.73 13.03
CA HIS A 113 -13.01 3.55 12.19
C HIS A 113 -11.75 2.80 12.54
N TYR A 114 -11.89 1.50 12.73
CA TYR A 114 -10.77 0.60 12.93
C TYR A 114 -10.88 -0.56 11.96
N ASP A 115 -9.81 -0.83 11.23
CA ASP A 115 -9.70 -1.99 10.36
C ASP A 115 -8.37 -2.70 10.54
N TYR A 116 -8.47 -4.02 10.48
CA TYR A 116 -7.35 -4.94 10.59
C TYR A 116 -7.21 -5.72 9.31
N ASN A 117 -6.04 -5.59 8.69
CA ASN A 117 -5.73 -6.20 7.40
C ASN A 117 -4.85 -7.43 7.62
N PHE A 118 -5.40 -8.60 7.32
CA PHE A 118 -4.66 -9.84 7.23
C PHE A 118 -4.01 -9.92 5.85
N VAL A 119 -2.69 -9.73 5.82
CA VAL A 119 -1.86 -9.91 4.63
C VAL A 119 -0.75 -10.91 4.98
N PRO A 120 -0.37 -11.84 4.09
CA PRO A 120 0.53 -12.96 4.42
C PRO A 120 1.87 -12.58 5.05
N HIS A 121 2.42 -11.42 4.71
CA HIS A 121 3.77 -11.02 5.12
C HIS A 121 3.81 -9.86 6.14
N TYR A 122 2.72 -9.14 6.35
CA TYR A 122 2.63 -8.09 7.37
C TYR A 122 1.19 -7.79 7.74
N GLN A 123 0.89 -7.74 9.02
CA GLN A 123 -0.43 -7.39 9.52
C GLN A 123 -0.49 -5.88 9.74
N THR A 124 -1.59 -5.24 9.34
CA THR A 124 -1.74 -3.78 9.47
C THR A 124 -2.95 -3.44 10.31
N HIS A 125 -2.74 -2.58 11.31
CA HIS A 125 -3.79 -1.98 12.12
C HIS A 125 -3.97 -0.53 11.68
N ASN A 126 -5.18 -0.20 11.25
CA ASN A 126 -5.53 1.15 10.84
C ASN A 126 -6.57 1.71 11.81
N LEU A 127 -6.33 2.90 12.31
CA LEU A 127 -7.24 3.64 13.17
C LEU A 127 -7.45 5.02 12.57
N ILE A 128 -8.70 5.35 12.26
CA ILE A 128 -9.08 6.62 11.66
C ILE A 128 -10.12 7.26 12.57
N ALA A 129 -9.82 8.46 13.06
CA ALA A 129 -10.79 9.32 13.70
C ALA A 129 -11.15 10.44 12.73
N GLY A 130 -12.44 10.71 12.55
CA GLY A 130 -12.92 11.74 11.66
C GLY A 130 -14.22 12.35 12.14
N PHE A 131 -14.68 13.37 11.43
CA PHE A 131 -15.99 13.95 11.63
C PHE A 131 -16.65 14.25 10.29
N THR A 132 -17.97 14.21 10.28
CA THR A 132 -18.80 14.49 9.11
C THR A 132 -19.92 15.43 9.54
N ILE A 133 -20.01 16.59 8.88
CA ILE A 133 -21.13 17.51 9.01
C ILE A 133 -22.04 17.24 7.81
N ARG A 134 -23.32 16.98 8.05
CA ARG A 134 -24.35 16.81 7.03
C ARG A 134 -25.37 17.91 7.14
#